data_AF-A0A3B1BRF6-F1
#
_entry.id   AF-A0A3B1BRF6-F1
#
_cell.length_a   1.000
_cell.length_b   1.000
_cell.length_c   1.000
_cell.angle_alpha   90.00
_cell.angle_beta   90.00
_cell.angle_gamma   90.00
#
_symmetry.space_group_name_H-M   'P 1'
#
loop_
_entity.id
_entity.type
_entity.pdbx_description
1 polymer ?
#
loop_
_entity_poly.entity_id
_entity_poly.type
_entity_poly.pdbx_seq_one_letter_code
_entity_poly.pdbx_strand_id
1 'polypeptide(L)'
;MSDINPPIPVYQLALLQAYLYEVFAYEKQCQRSFDNSEWYLRQKHNEEVVNSILDFFRLNNINCDCDIINKFDLKKYADSLLHYHH
;
A
#
# COMPACT_ATOMS: atom_id res chain seq x y z
N MET A 1 -0.43 -16.14 -14.79
CA MET A 1 -0.65 -14.97 -13.92
C MET A 1 0.73 -14.51 -13.54
N SER A 2 1.13 -13.30 -13.93
CA SER A 2 2.43 -12.73 -13.56
C SER A 2 2.51 -12.58 -12.04
N ASP A 3 3.59 -13.06 -11.42
CA ASP A 3 3.83 -12.91 -9.99
C ASP A 3 3.72 -11.44 -9.60
N ILE A 4 2.66 -11.09 -8.86
CA ILE A 4 2.43 -9.72 -8.42
C ILE A 4 3.26 -9.50 -7.16
N ASN A 5 4.57 -9.32 -7.34
CA ASN A 5 5.48 -9.03 -6.25
C ASN A 5 5.41 -7.53 -5.93
N PRO A 6 5.01 -7.15 -4.71
CA PRO A 6 5.04 -5.75 -4.32
C PRO A 6 6.49 -5.23 -4.25
N PRO A 7 6.72 -3.93 -4.54
CA PRO A 7 8.06 -3.34 -4.50
C PRO A 7 8.66 -3.22 -3.09
N ILE A 8 7.84 -3.47 -2.06
CA ILE A 8 8.24 -3.57 -0.66
C ILE A 8 7.56 -4.78 0.00
N PRO A 9 8.12 -5.30 1.11
CA PRO A 9 7.50 -6.39 1.85
C PRO A 9 6.04 -6.09 2.25
N VAL A 10 5.18 -7.11 2.19
CA VAL A 10 3.74 -7.00 2.50
C VAL A 10 3.47 -6.42 3.89
N TYR A 11 4.31 -6.72 4.89
CA TYR A 11 4.14 -6.17 6.23
C TYR A 11 4.30 -4.63 6.25
N GLN A 12 5.12 -4.05 5.38
CA GLN A 12 5.29 -2.59 5.30
C GLN A 12 4.07 -1.94 4.67
N LEU A 13 3.44 -2.62 3.70
CA LEU A 13 2.16 -2.19 3.13
C LEU A 13 1.02 -2.29 4.16
N ALA A 14 1.06 -3.30 5.04
CA ALA A 14 0.13 -3.40 6.16
C ALA A 14 0.27 -2.24 7.16
N LEU A 15 1.50 -1.82 7.45
CA LEU A 15 1.75 -0.66 8.30
C LEU A 15 1.28 0.65 7.66
N LEU A 16 1.42 0.79 6.33
CA LEU A 16 0.83 1.91 5.59
C LEU A 16 -0.70 1.90 5.70
N GLN A 17 -1.35 0.76 5.47
CA GLN A 17 -2.81 0.65 5.61
C GLN A 17 -3.30 1.02 7.03
N ALA A 18 -2.60 0.53 8.06
CA ALA A 18 -2.92 0.86 9.44
C ALA A 18 -2.79 2.36 9.73
N TYR A 19 -1.72 2.99 9.23
CA TYR A 19 -1.55 4.45 9.34
C TYR A 19 -2.70 5.21 8.66
N LEU A 20 -3.05 4.84 7.43
CA LEU A 20 -4.15 5.50 6.70
C LEU A 20 -5.51 5.32 7.41
N TYR A 21 -5.73 4.16 8.03
CA TYR A 21 -6.93 3.91 8.83
C TYR A 21 -6.99 4.83 10.04
N GLU A 22 -5.86 5.07 10.72
CA GLU A 22 -5.78 5.99 11.86
C GLU A 22 -6.04 7.45 11.44
N VAL A 23 -5.44 7.89 10.32
CA VAL A 23 -5.73 9.21 9.72
C VAL A 23 -7.21 9.35 9.42
N PHE A 24 -7.82 8.36 8.75
CA PHE A 24 -9.25 8.37 8.47
C PHE A 24 -10.10 8.41 9.75
N ALA A 25 -9.75 7.62 10.76
CA ALA A 25 -10.48 7.58 12.03
C ALA A 25 -10.44 8.94 12.76
N TYR A 26 -9.31 9.64 12.67
CA TYR A 26 -9.12 10.97 13.26
C TYR A 26 -9.83 12.07 12.47
N GLU A 27 -9.61 12.14 11.15
CA GLU A 27 -10.14 13.20 10.28
C GLU A 27 -11.61 12.98 9.90
N LYS A 28 -12.12 11.74 10.03
CA LYS A 28 -13.43 11.27 9.54
C LYS A 28 -13.66 11.51 8.04
N GLN A 29 -12.59 11.75 7.31
CA GLN A 29 -12.60 11.94 5.87
C GLN A 29 -11.46 11.14 5.27
N CYS A 30 -11.73 10.54 4.13
CA CYS A 30 -10.73 9.84 3.37
C CYS A 30 -10.29 10.68 2.18
N GLN A 31 -8.98 10.85 2.03
CA GLN A 31 -8.38 11.65 0.95
C GLN A 31 -8.49 10.94 -0.39
N ARG A 32 -8.94 11.66 -1.43
CA ARG A 32 -8.97 11.18 -2.82
C ARG A 32 -7.66 11.46 -3.57
N SER A 33 -6.56 11.61 -2.83
CA SER A 33 -5.18 11.76 -3.29
C SER A 33 -4.31 10.69 -2.61
N PHE A 34 -3.00 10.71 -2.87
CA PHE A 34 -2.01 9.87 -2.19
C PHE A 34 -1.21 10.63 -1.13
N ASP A 35 -1.65 11.81 -0.71
CA ASP A 35 -0.80 12.73 0.07
C ASP A 35 -0.33 12.09 1.38
N ASN A 36 -1.20 11.36 2.09
CA ASN A 36 -0.80 10.69 3.33
C ASN A 36 0.09 9.49 3.05
N SER A 37 -0.22 8.72 2.01
CA SER A 37 0.61 7.58 1.59
C SER A 37 2.02 8.04 1.22
N GLU A 38 2.13 9.07 0.40
CA GLU A 38 3.40 9.63 -0.04
C GLU A 38 4.19 10.17 1.14
N TRP A 39 3.56 10.96 2.02
CA TRP A 39 4.20 11.46 3.22
C TRP A 39 4.77 10.32 4.09
N TYR A 40 3.97 9.29 4.36
CA TYR A 40 4.37 8.14 5.17
C TYR A 40 5.52 7.37 4.55
N LEU A 41 5.43 7.08 3.24
CA LEU A 41 6.45 6.33 2.52
C LEU A 41 7.77 7.09 2.45
N ARG A 42 7.74 8.42 2.29
CA ARG A 42 8.95 9.28 2.30
C ARG A 42 9.64 9.34 3.66
N GLN A 43 8.97 8.99 4.77
CA GLN A 43 9.62 8.84 6.08
C GLN A 43 10.50 7.57 6.18
N LYS A 44 10.31 6.61 5.28
CA LYS A 44 10.88 5.25 5.39
C LYS A 44 11.71 4.85 4.18
N HIS A 45 11.48 5.50 3.04
CA HIS A 45 12.04 5.13 1.76
C HIS A 45 12.52 6.36 0.99
N ASN A 46 13.42 6.14 0.04
CA ASN A 46 13.84 7.17 -0.90
C ASN A 46 12.78 7.39 -1.99
N GLU A 47 12.94 8.45 -2.78
CA GLU A 47 11.98 8.86 -3.80
C GLU A 47 11.74 7.80 -4.89
N GLU A 48 12.79 7.08 -5.32
CA GLU A 48 12.68 6.02 -6.33
C GLU A 48 11.75 4.90 -5.86
N VAL A 49 11.93 4.43 -4.62
CA VAL A 49 11.09 3.40 -4.01
C VAL A 49 9.67 3.90 -3.80
N VAL A 50 9.50 5.14 -3.34
CA VAL A 50 8.16 5.75 -3.17
C VAL A 50 7.41 5.76 -4.50
N ASN A 51 8.05 6.21 -5.58
CA ASN A 51 7.44 6.24 -6.91
C ASN A 51 7.08 4.83 -7.40
N SER A 52 7.96 3.85 -7.18
CA SER A 52 7.67 2.44 -7.51
C SER A 52 6.44 1.90 -6.77
N ILE A 53 6.27 2.24 -5.49
CA ILE A 53 5.10 1.84 -4.70
C ILE A 53 3.82 2.51 -5.22
N LEU A 54 3.86 3.81 -5.52
CA LEU A 54 2.69 4.52 -6.06
C LEU A 54 2.29 4.02 -7.44
N ASP A 55 3.27 3.71 -8.29
CA ASP A 55 3.02 3.13 -9.61
C ASP A 55 2.47 1.71 -9.49
N PHE A 56 2.98 0.91 -8.55
CA PHE A 56 2.39 -0.38 -8.22
C PHE A 56 0.91 -0.27 -7.83
N PHE A 57 0.53 0.71 -7.00
CA PHE A 57 -0.88 0.94 -6.68
C PHE A 57 -1.70 1.30 -7.92
N ARG A 58 -1.23 2.23 -8.76
CA ARG A 58 -1.92 2.64 -9.99
C ARG A 58 -2.14 1.47 -10.95
N LEU A 59 -1.11 0.64 -11.15
CA LEU A 59 -1.20 -0.58 -11.97
C LEU A 59 -2.22 -1.59 -11.43
N ASN A 60 -2.50 -1.57 -10.12
CA ASN A 60 -3.51 -2.39 -9.47
C ASN A 60 -4.87 -1.66 -9.28
N ASN A 61 -5.13 -0.59 -10.04
CA ASN A 61 -6.37 0.22 -9.96
C ASN A 61 -6.65 0.84 -8.58
N ILE A 62 -5.59 1.14 -7.83
CA ILE A 62 -5.63 1.88 -6.58
C ILE A 62 -5.13 3.28 -6.89
N ASN A 63 -5.99 4.29 -6.75
CA ASN A 63 -5.71 5.64 -7.22
C ASN A 63 -5.65 6.70 -6.10
N CYS A 64 -5.94 6.31 -4.86
CA CYS A 64 -5.90 7.19 -3.71
C CYS A 64 -5.75 6.43 -2.38
N ASP A 65 -5.54 7.15 -1.30
CA ASP A 65 -5.49 6.63 0.08
C ASP A 65 -6.73 5.79 0.41
N CYS A 66 -7.92 6.20 -0.05
CA CYS A 66 -9.15 5.44 0.17
C CYS A 66 -9.18 4.10 -0.52
N ASP A 67 -8.59 4.01 -1.71
CA ASP A 67 -8.49 2.76 -2.43
C ASP A 67 -7.51 1.82 -1.72
N ILE A 68 -6.45 2.34 -1.10
CA ILE A 68 -5.54 1.55 -0.28
C ILE A 68 -6.30 0.94 0.90
N ILE A 69 -7.14 1.71 1.60
CA ILE A 69 -7.94 1.19 2.72
C ILE A 69 -8.97 0.15 2.24
N ASN A 70 -9.70 0.44 1.16
CA ASN A 70 -10.93 -0.31 0.81
C ASN A 70 -10.74 -1.42 -0.24
N LYS A 71 -9.69 -1.33 -1.08
CA LYS A 71 -9.51 -2.22 -2.24
C LYS A 71 -8.24 -3.06 -2.16
N PHE A 72 -7.22 -2.60 -1.42
CA PHE A 72 -5.94 -3.28 -1.37
C PHE A 72 -6.01 -4.51 -0.44
N ASP A 73 -6.12 -5.69 -1.04
CA ASP A 73 -6.25 -6.96 -0.32
C ASP A 73 -4.86 -7.56 -0.06
N LEU A 74 -4.30 -7.28 1.12
CA LEU A 74 -3.00 -7.80 1.54
C LEU A 74 -2.91 -9.32 1.51
N LYS A 75 -4.02 -10.04 1.68
CA LYS A 75 -4.01 -11.51 1.68
C LYS A 75 -3.55 -12.06 0.33
N LYS A 76 -3.99 -11.46 -0.78
CA LYS A 76 -3.58 -11.85 -2.14
C LYS A 76 -2.06 -11.76 -2.34
N TYR A 77 -1.40 -10.83 -1.67
CA TYR A 77 0.04 -10.62 -1.77
C TYR A 77 0.83 -11.40 -0.72
N ALA A 78 0.18 -11.87 0.34
CA ALA A 78 0.77 -12.74 1.35
C ALA A 78 0.76 -14.21 0.94
N ASP A 79 -0.27 -14.66 0.21
CA ASP A 79 -0.42 -16.05 -0.24
C ASP A 79 0.72 -16.48 -1.19
N SER A 80 1.32 -15.55 -1.95
CA SER A 80 2.52 -15.83 -2.77
C SER A 80 3.79 -16.08 -1.95
N LEU A 81 3.84 -15.67 -0.67
CA LEU A 81 4.96 -15.89 0.23
C LEU A 81 4.82 -17.18 1.04
N LEU A 82 3.59 -17.61 1.35
CA LEU A 82 3.33 -18.80 2.17
C LEU A 82 3.47 -20.13 1.42
N HIS A 83 3.42 -20.13 0.08
CA HIS A 83 3.68 -21.32 -0.73
C HIS A 83 5.17 -21.73 -0.84
N TYR A 84 6.09 -20.99 -0.21
CA TYR A 84 7.52 -21.34 -0.15
C TYR A 84 7.92 -22.24 1.04
N HIS A 85 6.96 -22.64 1.89
CA HIS A 85 7.22 -23.47 3.08
C HIS A 85 6.67 -24.91 3.01
N HIS A 86 6.46 -25.47 1.81
CA HIS A 86 6.09 -26.87 1.61
C HIS A 86 7.09 -27.63 0.75
#